data_AF-A0A7D5QJ36-F1
#
_entry.id   AF-A0A7D5QJ36-F1
#
_cell.length_a   1.000
_cell.length_b   1.000
_cell.length_c   1.000
_cell.angle_alpha   90.00
_cell.angle_beta   90.00
_cell.angle_gamma   90.00
#
_symmetry.space_group_name_H-M   'P 1'
#
loop_
_entity.id
_entity.type
_entity.pdbx_description
1 polymer ?
#
loop_
_entity_poly.entity_id
_entity_poly.type
_entity_poly.pdbx_seq_one_letter_code
_entity_poly.pdbx_strand_id
1 'polypeptide(L)'
;MANESEDVDVGDSTATDGGSVLQGHRQETEDNEYATPPEIWRPLARATGGFDVDPASGAEPVSIAPIRYTEAEDGLSKAWEGSVFLNPPWSSNGDGSAKETWLRKARNEANRAKVDVVVVVLPADTSAHWFHDHVLAAEAVCLVGPGRIPFVGEDRNPSFQLAVAAFGDVDRDLVDALETLGAVIRGHTVVDDTTQASLGAIDEASTVSGGDRR
;
A
#
# COMPACT_ATOMS: atom_id res chain seq x y z
N MET A 1 16.82 5.22 61.60
CA MET A 1 15.43 4.74 61.46
C MET A 1 14.57 5.96 61.19
N ALA A 2 13.95 5.97 59.99
CA ALA A 2 12.81 6.77 59.53
C ALA A 2 12.85 8.31 59.67
N ASN A 3 12.27 9.11 58.78
CA ASN A 3 11.92 9.07 57.36
C ASN A 3 11.52 10.53 57.08
N GLU A 4 11.97 11.10 55.97
CA GLU A 4 11.37 12.27 55.33
C GLU A 4 9.89 11.95 54.98
N SER A 5 8.93 12.81 54.71
CA SER A 5 8.75 14.23 54.36
C SER A 5 7.20 14.41 54.28
N GLU A 6 6.69 15.63 54.14
CA GLU A 6 5.69 16.03 53.12
C GLU A 6 5.00 17.34 53.54
N ASP A 7 5.44 18.45 52.94
CA ASP A 7 4.61 19.65 52.80
C ASP A 7 4.05 19.66 51.38
N VAL A 8 2.73 19.82 51.30
CA VAL A 8 1.92 19.92 50.08
C VAL A 8 1.83 21.40 49.71
N ASP A 9 2.09 21.74 48.45
CA ASP A 9 1.55 22.99 47.90
C ASP A 9 1.08 22.82 46.45
N VAL A 10 -0.04 23.45 46.17
CA VAL A 10 -0.93 23.28 45.02
C VAL A 10 -0.75 24.48 44.08
N GLY A 11 -0.31 24.18 42.85
CA GLY A 11 -0.78 24.76 41.59
C GLY A 11 -0.61 26.26 41.31
N ASP A 12 0.05 26.58 40.20
CA ASP A 12 -0.41 27.67 39.33
C ASP A 12 -0.18 27.32 37.85
N SER A 13 -1.18 27.67 37.05
CA SER A 13 -1.30 27.44 35.62
C SER A 13 -0.93 28.71 34.87
N THR A 14 -0.14 28.58 33.80
CA THR A 14 -0.42 29.09 32.44
C THR A 14 0.89 29.37 31.68
N ALA A 15 1.07 28.71 30.53
CA ALA A 15 1.17 29.35 29.21
C ALA A 15 1.87 28.47 28.14
N THR A 16 1.23 28.46 26.97
CA THR A 16 1.77 28.43 25.59
C THR A 16 2.41 27.17 25.01
N ASP A 17 1.63 26.58 24.09
CA ASP A 17 1.95 26.34 22.67
C ASP A 17 3.32 25.74 22.33
N GLY A 18 3.27 24.44 22.07
CA GLY A 18 4.26 23.72 21.29
C GLY A 18 3.54 22.55 20.66
N GLY A 19 2.93 22.76 19.49
CA GLY A 19 2.34 21.71 18.68
C GLY A 19 3.32 20.56 18.53
N SER A 20 3.08 19.47 19.25
CA SER A 20 3.82 18.23 19.12
C SER A 20 3.53 17.71 17.71
N VAL A 21 4.54 17.84 16.85
CA VAL A 21 4.63 17.11 15.59
C VAL A 21 4.13 15.69 15.80
N LEU A 22 3.14 15.28 15.00
CA LEU A 22 2.60 13.92 14.98
C LEU A 22 3.77 12.95 14.83
N GLN A 23 4.21 12.39 15.96
CA GLN A 23 5.32 11.47 15.99
C GLN A 23 4.80 10.20 15.33
N GLY A 24 5.18 10.01 14.07
CA GLY A 24 4.85 8.82 13.29
C GLY A 24 5.14 7.59 14.13
N HIS A 25 4.10 6.78 14.34
CA HIS A 25 4.15 5.62 15.21
C HIS A 25 5.26 4.69 14.74
N ARG A 26 6.27 4.46 15.58
CA ARG A 26 7.32 3.49 15.30
C ARG A 26 6.72 2.10 15.53
N GLN A 27 6.47 1.38 14.45
CA GLN A 27 6.00 -0.01 14.49
C GLN A 27 7.14 -0.90 14.99
N GLU A 28 6.87 -1.73 15.99
CA GLU A 28 7.86 -2.67 16.53
C GLU A 28 8.14 -3.77 15.51
N THR A 29 9.41 -4.15 15.35
CA THR A 29 9.88 -5.03 14.28
C THR A 29 9.63 -6.52 14.56
N GLU A 30 9.11 -6.88 15.73
CA GLU A 30 8.99 -8.26 16.18
C GLU A 30 7.61 -8.89 15.87
N ASP A 31 6.59 -8.09 15.54
CA ASP A 31 5.22 -8.52 15.19
C ASP A 31 4.83 -7.99 13.79
N ASN A 32 5.44 -8.54 12.72
CA ASN A 32 5.26 -8.05 11.34
C ASN A 32 4.29 -8.87 10.47
N GLU A 33 3.74 -9.94 11.02
CA GLU A 33 2.79 -10.83 10.36
C GLU A 33 1.38 -10.60 10.92
N TYR A 34 0.53 -9.95 10.13
CA TYR A 34 -0.83 -9.60 10.53
C TYR A 34 -1.82 -10.50 9.79
N ALA A 35 -2.62 -11.28 10.51
CA ALA A 35 -3.62 -12.15 9.88
C ALA A 35 -4.68 -11.33 9.13
N THR A 36 -4.92 -11.64 7.86
CA THR A 36 -6.01 -11.01 7.09
C THR A 36 -7.38 -11.44 7.65
N PRO A 37 -8.26 -10.51 8.04
CA PRO A 37 -9.62 -10.82 8.48
C PRO A 37 -10.43 -11.57 7.40
N PRO A 38 -11.18 -12.64 7.75
CA PRO A 38 -11.95 -13.43 6.79
C PRO A 38 -12.96 -12.65 5.93
N GLU A 39 -13.50 -11.56 6.46
CA GLU A 39 -14.37 -10.62 5.75
C GLU A 39 -13.70 -9.97 4.53
N ILE A 40 -12.37 -9.85 4.52
CA ILE A 40 -11.62 -9.30 3.39
C ILE A 40 -11.39 -10.38 2.33
N TRP A 41 -10.80 -11.52 2.69
CA TRP A 41 -10.33 -12.49 1.69
C TRP A 41 -11.42 -13.43 1.18
N ARG A 42 -12.47 -13.73 1.95
CA ARG A 42 -13.51 -14.70 1.53
C ARG A 42 -14.36 -14.23 0.35
N PRO A 43 -14.79 -12.96 0.24
CA PRO A 43 -15.47 -12.46 -0.96
C PRO A 43 -14.59 -12.57 -2.19
N LEU A 44 -13.31 -12.22 -2.06
CA LEU A 44 -12.32 -12.27 -3.15
C LEU A 44 -12.08 -13.71 -3.60
N ALA A 45 -11.87 -14.64 -2.65
CA ALA A 45 -11.71 -16.06 -2.94
C ALA A 45 -12.94 -16.65 -3.65
N ARG A 46 -14.15 -16.22 -3.30
CA ARG A 46 -15.36 -16.68 -4.03
C ARG A 46 -15.39 -16.18 -5.46
N ALA A 47 -14.99 -14.92 -5.68
CA ALA A 47 -14.97 -14.31 -7.00
C ALA A 47 -13.91 -14.94 -7.92
N THR A 48 -12.75 -15.33 -7.38
CA THR A 48 -11.69 -16.00 -8.16
C THR A 48 -11.91 -17.51 -8.31
N GLY A 49 -12.97 -18.08 -7.75
CA GLY A 49 -13.19 -19.54 -7.72
C GLY A 49 -12.29 -20.29 -6.73
N GLY A 50 -11.62 -19.57 -5.83
CA GLY A 50 -10.62 -20.04 -4.88
C GLY A 50 -9.28 -19.35 -5.13
N PHE A 51 -8.42 -19.33 -4.11
CA PHE A 51 -7.00 -19.04 -4.30
C PHE A 51 -6.22 -20.35 -4.30
N ASP A 52 -5.25 -20.46 -5.19
CA ASP A 52 -4.37 -21.61 -5.34
C ASP A 52 -3.11 -21.49 -4.48
N VAL A 53 -2.55 -20.27 -4.40
CA VAL A 53 -1.30 -19.98 -3.70
C VAL A 53 -1.46 -18.80 -2.72
N ASP A 54 -0.95 -19.00 -1.51
CA ASP A 54 -0.69 -17.97 -0.50
C ASP A 54 0.82 -17.95 -0.20
N PRO A 55 1.60 -17.05 -0.83
CA PRO A 55 3.04 -17.12 -0.79
C PRO A 55 3.66 -16.42 0.42
N ALA A 56 2.85 -15.75 1.26
CA ALA A 56 3.28 -15.11 2.50
C ALA A 56 2.38 -15.55 3.66
N SER A 57 2.21 -16.86 3.79
CA SER A 57 1.35 -17.49 4.78
C SER A 57 2.03 -17.59 6.13
N GLY A 58 1.27 -17.70 7.22
CA GLY A 58 1.84 -17.97 8.55
C GLY A 58 1.07 -17.28 9.68
N ALA A 59 0.47 -16.13 9.38
CA ALA A 59 -0.27 -15.33 10.36
C ALA A 59 -1.71 -15.86 10.57
N GLU A 60 -2.31 -16.43 9.54
CA GLU A 60 -3.73 -16.68 9.45
C GLU A 60 -4.13 -17.96 10.20
N PRO A 61 -5.20 -17.92 11.03
CA PRO A 61 -5.67 -19.10 11.76
C PRO A 61 -6.32 -20.15 10.85
N VAL A 62 -6.68 -19.77 9.62
CA VAL A 62 -7.28 -20.62 8.60
C VAL A 62 -6.57 -20.37 7.28
N SER A 63 -6.17 -21.45 6.60
CA SER A 63 -5.55 -21.39 5.28
C SER A 63 -6.44 -20.66 4.27
N ILE A 64 -5.89 -19.66 3.59
CA ILE A 64 -6.56 -18.95 2.49
C ILE A 64 -6.47 -19.75 1.18
N ALA A 65 -5.35 -20.45 0.97
CA ALA A 65 -5.06 -21.24 -0.21
C ALA A 65 -4.51 -22.64 0.17
N PRO A 66 -4.62 -23.65 -0.72
CA PRO A 66 -4.08 -24.98 -0.47
C PRO A 66 -2.55 -25.02 -0.54
N ILE A 67 -1.92 -24.27 -1.45
CA ILE A 67 -0.47 -24.13 -1.52
C ILE A 67 -0.08 -22.89 -0.71
N ARG A 68 0.80 -23.08 0.26
CA ARG A 68 1.19 -22.02 1.20
C ARG A 68 2.70 -22.03 1.38
N TYR A 69 3.28 -20.84 1.46
CA TYR A 69 4.68 -20.67 1.81
C TYR A 69 4.81 -19.79 3.04
N THR A 70 5.44 -20.33 4.07
CA THR A 70 5.83 -19.63 5.29
C THR A 70 7.12 -18.85 5.09
N GLU A 71 7.49 -18.00 6.06
CA GLU A 71 8.80 -17.32 6.08
C GLU A 71 9.96 -18.32 5.85
N ALA A 72 9.92 -19.48 6.52
CA ALA A 72 10.93 -20.53 6.41
C ALA A 72 11.02 -21.17 5.01
N GLU A 73 9.94 -21.10 4.24
CA GLU A 73 9.88 -21.68 2.89
C GLU A 73 10.27 -20.68 1.80
N ASP A 74 10.39 -19.39 2.14
CA ASP A 74 10.75 -18.28 1.25
C ASP A 74 9.85 -18.24 -0.01
N GLY A 75 8.64 -17.69 0.14
CA GLY A 75 7.69 -17.56 -0.96
C GLY A 75 8.14 -16.68 -2.13
N LEU A 76 9.12 -15.78 -1.92
CA LEU A 76 9.72 -14.98 -3.00
C LEU A 76 10.53 -15.87 -3.96
N SER A 77 11.17 -16.92 -3.45
CA SER A 77 11.93 -17.90 -4.26
C SER A 77 11.06 -18.85 -5.09
N LYS A 78 9.75 -18.93 -4.80
CA LYS A 78 8.85 -19.89 -5.44
C LYS A 78 8.24 -19.33 -6.72
N ALA A 79 7.91 -20.22 -7.65
CA ALA A 79 7.03 -19.89 -8.75
C ALA A 79 5.58 -19.88 -8.25
N TRP A 80 4.81 -18.85 -8.64
CA TRP A 80 3.38 -18.82 -8.37
C TRP A 80 2.63 -19.27 -9.62
N GLU A 81 1.49 -19.94 -9.44
CA GLU A 81 0.61 -20.46 -10.50
C GLU A 81 -0.85 -20.36 -10.02
N GLY A 82 -1.78 -20.12 -10.94
CA GLY A 82 -3.22 -19.94 -10.66
C GLY A 82 -3.56 -18.58 -10.05
N SER A 83 -4.58 -18.56 -9.19
CA SER A 83 -5.02 -17.37 -8.44
C SER A 83 -4.23 -17.23 -7.13
N VAL A 84 -3.61 -16.08 -6.91
CA VAL A 84 -2.72 -15.84 -5.76
C VAL A 84 -3.33 -14.83 -4.81
N PHE A 85 -3.34 -15.15 -3.51
CA PHE A 85 -3.61 -14.18 -2.45
C PHE A 85 -2.32 -13.86 -1.71
N LEU A 86 -1.98 -12.59 -1.57
CA LEU A 86 -0.74 -12.14 -0.95
C LEU A 86 -1.02 -11.11 0.15
N ASN A 87 -0.61 -11.45 1.38
CA ASN A 87 -0.52 -10.54 2.50
C ASN A 87 0.95 -10.50 2.95
N PRO A 88 1.80 -9.65 2.35
CA PRO A 88 3.23 -9.69 2.61
C PRO A 88 3.54 -9.18 4.03
N PRO A 89 4.71 -9.49 4.61
CA PRO A 89 5.15 -8.88 5.86
C PRO A 89 5.20 -7.35 5.72
N TRP A 90 4.74 -6.62 6.75
CA TRP A 90 4.54 -5.18 6.59
C TRP A 90 5.78 -4.31 6.84
N SER A 91 6.74 -4.79 7.60
CA SER A 91 8.00 -4.10 7.83
C SER A 91 9.17 -4.95 7.38
N SER A 92 10.19 -4.29 6.86
CA SER A 92 11.56 -4.79 6.91
C SER A 92 12.44 -3.60 7.24
N ASN A 93 13.02 -3.60 8.44
CA ASN A 93 14.03 -2.64 8.89
C ASN A 93 13.69 -1.14 8.76
N GLY A 94 12.42 -0.78 8.55
CA GLY A 94 11.95 0.61 8.44
C GLY A 94 12.19 1.32 7.09
N ASP A 95 12.70 0.62 6.07
CA ASP A 95 13.01 1.22 4.75
C ASP A 95 11.97 0.94 3.65
N GLY A 96 10.95 0.11 3.93
CA GLY A 96 9.90 -0.25 2.98
C GLY A 96 10.34 -1.25 1.90
N SER A 97 11.56 -1.78 1.96
CA SER A 97 12.15 -2.67 0.94
C SER A 97 11.38 -3.99 0.74
N ALA A 98 10.74 -4.52 1.78
CA ALA A 98 9.94 -5.74 1.67
C ALA A 98 8.72 -5.54 0.77
N LYS A 99 7.90 -4.50 1.03
CA LYS A 99 6.69 -4.24 0.23
C LYS A 99 7.05 -4.05 -1.23
N GLU A 100 8.11 -3.29 -1.50
CA GLU A 100 8.66 -3.09 -2.84
C GLU A 100 9.02 -4.43 -3.51
N THR A 101 9.74 -5.31 -2.81
CA THR A 101 10.17 -6.60 -3.36
C THR A 101 8.99 -7.51 -3.67
N TRP A 102 8.04 -7.62 -2.75
CA TRP A 102 6.83 -8.44 -2.90
C TRP A 102 5.92 -7.91 -4.01
N LEU A 103 5.67 -6.60 -4.07
CA LEU A 103 4.83 -5.98 -5.09
C LEU A 103 5.45 -6.06 -6.48
N ARG A 104 6.76 -5.85 -6.59
CA ARG A 104 7.48 -6.06 -7.84
C ARG A 104 7.35 -7.50 -8.32
N LYS A 105 7.50 -8.47 -7.42
CA LYS A 105 7.28 -9.88 -7.77
C LYS A 105 5.82 -10.12 -8.17
N ALA A 106 4.84 -9.64 -7.41
CA ALA A 106 3.41 -9.78 -7.73
C ALA A 106 3.08 -9.29 -9.15
N ARG A 107 3.56 -8.10 -9.51
CA ARG A 107 3.42 -7.55 -10.87
C ARG A 107 4.08 -8.42 -11.93
N ASN A 108 5.29 -8.91 -11.68
CA ASN A 108 6.00 -9.77 -12.63
C ASN A 108 5.30 -11.13 -12.79
N GLU A 109 4.81 -11.70 -11.68
CA GLU A 109 4.09 -12.97 -11.66
C GLU A 109 2.76 -12.87 -12.39
N ALA A 110 1.98 -11.81 -12.19
CA ALA A 110 0.72 -11.56 -12.88
C ALA A 110 0.85 -11.43 -14.41
N ASN A 111 2.05 -11.15 -14.92
CA ASN A 111 2.33 -11.12 -16.37
C ASN A 111 2.67 -12.50 -16.96
N ARG A 112 2.83 -13.53 -16.12
CA ARG A 112 3.11 -14.89 -16.59
C ARG A 112 1.81 -15.59 -16.93
N ALA A 113 1.76 -16.26 -18.09
CA ALA A 113 0.60 -17.03 -18.55
C ALA A 113 0.13 -18.19 -17.65
N LYS A 114 0.85 -18.47 -16.55
CA LYS A 114 0.48 -19.47 -15.55
C LYS A 114 -0.20 -18.90 -14.32
N VAL A 115 -0.29 -17.58 -14.22
CA VAL A 115 -0.90 -16.85 -13.09
C VAL A 115 -2.11 -16.13 -13.65
N ASP A 116 -3.26 -16.39 -13.05
CA ASP A 116 -4.53 -15.80 -13.52
C ASP A 116 -4.68 -14.39 -12.93
N VAL A 117 -4.55 -14.29 -11.61
CA VAL A 117 -4.65 -13.02 -10.87
C VAL A 117 -3.79 -13.07 -9.61
N VAL A 118 -3.25 -11.91 -9.22
CA VAL A 118 -2.59 -11.73 -7.93
C VAL A 118 -3.32 -10.65 -7.16
N VAL A 119 -3.94 -11.03 -6.03
CA VAL A 119 -4.64 -10.13 -5.12
C VAL A 119 -3.73 -9.86 -3.92
N VAL A 120 -3.42 -8.59 -3.67
CA VAL A 120 -2.50 -8.17 -2.61
C VAL A 120 -3.20 -7.26 -1.61
N VAL A 121 -3.08 -7.55 -0.32
CA VAL A 121 -3.59 -6.69 0.78
C VAL A 121 -2.44 -5.96 1.45
N LEU A 122 -2.58 -4.63 1.58
CA LEU A 122 -1.52 -3.74 2.05
C LEU A 122 -2.10 -2.54 2.81
N PRO A 123 -1.30 -1.81 3.61
CA PRO A 123 -1.66 -0.47 4.03
C PRO A 123 -1.92 0.45 2.82
N ALA A 124 -2.92 1.33 2.92
CA ALA A 124 -3.19 2.40 1.97
C ALA A 124 -2.26 3.60 2.25
N ASP A 125 -0.95 3.41 2.04
CA ASP A 125 0.07 4.43 2.33
C ASP A 125 0.43 5.24 1.08
N THR A 126 -0.36 6.28 0.81
CA THR A 126 -0.15 7.18 -0.32
C THR A 126 1.11 8.05 -0.19
N SER A 127 1.82 7.99 0.94
CA SER A 127 3.11 8.70 1.10
C SER A 127 4.30 7.89 0.58
N ALA A 128 4.13 6.58 0.37
CA ALA A 128 5.23 5.68 0.07
C ALA A 128 5.44 5.46 -1.44
N HIS A 129 6.71 5.40 -1.87
CA HIS A 129 7.08 5.19 -3.28
C HIS A 129 6.48 3.91 -3.87
N TRP A 130 6.56 2.77 -3.17
CA TRP A 130 6.01 1.49 -3.62
C TRP A 130 4.49 1.56 -3.86
N PHE A 131 3.76 2.47 -3.20
CA PHE A 131 2.33 2.64 -3.43
C PHE A 131 2.09 3.25 -4.81
N HIS A 132 2.83 4.30 -5.15
CA HIS A 132 2.75 4.94 -6.47
C HIS A 132 3.29 4.04 -7.57
N ASP A 133 4.44 3.42 -7.34
CA ASP A 133 5.15 2.64 -8.36
C ASP A 133 4.48 1.29 -8.67
N HIS A 134 3.73 0.73 -7.72
CA HIS A 134 3.16 -0.61 -7.85
C HIS A 134 1.67 -0.70 -7.59
N VAL A 135 1.15 -0.13 -6.50
CA VAL A 135 -0.28 -0.26 -6.18
C VAL A 135 -1.13 0.49 -7.21
N LEU A 136 -0.78 1.74 -7.53
CA LEU A 136 -1.50 2.52 -8.54
C LEU A 136 -1.33 1.99 -9.98
N ALA A 137 -0.39 1.08 -10.21
CA ALA A 137 -0.20 0.41 -11.50
C ALA A 137 -1.04 -0.87 -11.65
N ALA A 138 -1.79 -1.28 -10.62
CA ALA A 138 -2.66 -2.44 -10.67
C ALA A 138 -3.87 -2.24 -11.59
N GLU A 139 -4.42 -3.31 -12.14
CA GLU A 139 -5.63 -3.28 -12.97
C GLU A 139 -6.87 -2.82 -12.19
N ALA A 140 -6.91 -3.14 -10.88
CA ALA A 140 -7.86 -2.58 -9.93
C ALA A 140 -7.23 -2.33 -8.55
N VAL A 141 -7.64 -1.23 -7.93
CA VAL A 141 -7.30 -0.89 -6.54
C VAL A 141 -8.59 -0.64 -5.77
N CYS A 142 -8.79 -1.33 -4.66
CA CYS A 142 -9.88 -1.09 -3.73
C CYS A 142 -9.35 -0.40 -2.46
N LEU A 143 -9.88 0.77 -2.16
CA LEU A 143 -9.69 1.45 -0.87
C LEU A 143 -10.74 0.93 0.10
N VAL A 144 -10.34 0.05 1.02
CA VAL A 144 -11.25 -0.68 1.92
C VAL A 144 -11.92 0.29 2.90
N GLY A 145 -13.24 0.17 3.04
CA GLY A 145 -14.04 1.00 3.95
C GLY A 145 -15.55 0.97 3.65
N PRO A 146 -16.35 1.78 4.36
CA PRO A 146 -15.94 2.77 5.36
C PRO A 146 -15.48 2.13 6.68
N GLY A 147 -14.58 2.81 7.39
CA GLY A 147 -14.02 2.36 8.67
C GLY A 147 -12.66 1.70 8.55
N ARG A 148 -12.13 1.22 9.68
CA ARG A 148 -10.92 0.39 9.73
C ARG A 148 -11.32 -0.97 10.28
N ILE A 149 -10.85 -2.02 9.62
CA ILE A 149 -11.13 -3.40 10.01
C ILE A 149 -10.04 -3.79 11.01
N PRO A 150 -10.36 -4.14 12.26
CA PRO A 150 -9.38 -4.59 13.23
C PRO A 150 -8.76 -5.92 12.79
N PHE A 151 -7.45 -6.09 13.02
CA PHE A 151 -6.79 -7.36 12.75
C PHE A 151 -7.21 -8.42 13.78
N VAL A 152 -7.21 -9.69 13.36
CA VAL A 152 -7.52 -10.80 14.25
C VAL A 152 -6.38 -10.91 15.28
N GLY A 153 -6.69 -10.75 16.56
CA GLY A 153 -5.74 -10.88 17.66
C GLY A 153 -5.25 -9.56 18.28
N GLU A 154 -5.68 -8.40 17.78
CA GLU A 154 -5.36 -7.10 18.38
C GLU A 154 -6.59 -6.40 18.98
N ASP A 155 -6.43 -5.83 20.18
CA ASP A 155 -7.44 -4.98 20.83
C ASP A 155 -7.49 -3.54 20.27
N ARG A 156 -6.73 -3.26 19.20
CA ARG A 156 -6.59 -1.91 18.62
C ARG A 156 -6.99 -1.90 17.14
N ASN A 157 -7.75 -0.88 16.78
CA ASN A 157 -8.03 -0.60 15.38
C ASN A 157 -6.73 -0.13 14.71
N PRO A 158 -6.33 -0.67 13.55
CA PRO A 158 -5.07 -0.27 12.92
C PRO A 158 -5.03 1.25 12.70
N SER A 159 -3.83 1.82 12.78
CA SER A 159 -3.63 3.27 12.62
C SER A 159 -3.79 3.74 11.16
N PHE A 160 -3.95 2.80 10.22
CA PHE A 160 -4.01 3.01 8.78
C PHE A 160 -5.24 2.32 8.14
N GLN A 161 -5.60 2.79 6.95
CA GLN A 161 -6.59 2.12 6.09
C GLN A 161 -5.92 1.01 5.28
N LEU A 162 -6.70 0.04 4.83
CA LEU A 162 -6.22 -1.03 3.94
C LEU A 162 -6.55 -0.69 2.48
N ALA A 163 -5.66 -1.12 1.60
CA ALA A 163 -5.89 -1.20 0.17
C ALA A 163 -5.78 -2.67 -0.29
N VAL A 164 -6.58 -3.03 -1.28
CA VAL A 164 -6.44 -4.28 -2.04
C VAL A 164 -6.04 -3.92 -3.46
N ALA A 165 -4.90 -4.42 -3.94
CA ALA A 165 -4.46 -4.29 -5.32
C ALA A 165 -4.64 -5.63 -6.03
N ALA A 166 -5.24 -5.62 -7.22
CA ALA A 166 -5.41 -6.81 -8.04
C ALA A 166 -4.65 -6.66 -9.36
N PHE A 167 -3.74 -7.60 -9.62
CA PHE A 167 -2.91 -7.65 -10.81
C PHE A 167 -3.31 -8.81 -11.73
N GLY A 168 -3.26 -8.62 -13.05
CA GLY A 168 -3.54 -9.68 -14.03
C GLY A 168 -4.98 -9.67 -14.56
N ASP A 169 -5.63 -10.83 -14.66
CA ASP A 169 -7.00 -10.94 -15.17
C ASP A 169 -8.01 -10.54 -14.10
N VAL A 170 -8.41 -9.26 -14.11
CA VAL A 170 -9.39 -8.69 -13.19
C VAL A 170 -10.76 -8.60 -13.87
N ASP A 171 -11.53 -9.67 -13.72
CA ASP A 171 -12.87 -9.81 -14.28
C ASP A 171 -13.94 -9.03 -13.51
N ARG A 172 -15.20 -9.17 -13.94
CA ARG A 172 -16.33 -8.47 -13.34
C ARG A 172 -16.69 -9.01 -11.95
N ASP A 173 -16.55 -10.30 -11.71
CA ASP A 173 -16.92 -10.91 -10.43
C ASP A 173 -15.95 -10.47 -9.33
N LEU A 174 -14.66 -10.38 -9.65
CA LEU A 174 -13.66 -9.85 -8.73
C LEU A 174 -13.87 -8.36 -8.44
N VAL A 175 -14.24 -7.56 -9.45
CA VAL A 175 -14.58 -6.14 -9.25
C VAL A 175 -15.82 -6.00 -8.36
N ASP A 176 -16.90 -6.73 -8.63
CA ASP A 176 -18.11 -6.70 -7.82
C ASP A 176 -17.79 -7.09 -6.36
N ALA A 177 -16.88 -8.06 -6.14
CA ALA A 177 -16.42 -8.41 -4.79
C ALA A 177 -15.60 -7.30 -4.12
N LEU A 178 -14.70 -6.64 -4.84
CA LEU A 178 -13.94 -5.49 -4.35
C LEU A 178 -14.87 -4.32 -3.95
N GLU A 179 -15.92 -4.06 -4.73
CA GLU A 179 -16.92 -3.02 -4.41
C GLU A 179 -17.68 -3.29 -3.11
N THR A 180 -17.80 -4.56 -2.69
CA THR A 180 -18.38 -4.87 -1.36
C THR A 180 -17.46 -4.50 -0.21
N LEU A 181 -16.15 -4.34 -0.46
CA LEU A 181 -15.14 -4.01 0.54
C LEU A 181 -14.87 -2.51 0.63
N GLY A 182 -15.14 -1.74 -0.43
CA GLY A 182 -14.87 -0.31 -0.46
C GLY A 182 -14.92 0.31 -1.86
N ALA A 183 -14.26 1.45 -2.01
CA ALA A 183 -14.24 2.19 -3.27
C ALA A 183 -13.21 1.59 -4.24
N VAL A 184 -13.65 1.24 -5.45
CA VAL A 184 -12.79 0.62 -6.47
C VAL A 184 -12.39 1.64 -7.53
N ILE A 185 -11.09 1.70 -7.80
CA ILE A 185 -10.46 2.45 -8.88
C ILE A 185 -10.04 1.42 -9.94
N ARG A 186 -10.46 1.63 -11.19
CA ARG A 186 -10.08 0.78 -12.33
C ARG A 186 -9.40 1.60 -13.41
N GLY A 187 -8.42 0.97 -14.05
CA GLY A 187 -7.61 1.60 -15.08
C GLY A 187 -6.60 2.57 -14.47
N HIS A 188 -5.46 2.70 -15.15
CA HIS A 188 -4.42 3.65 -14.75
C HIS A 188 -4.28 4.70 -15.85
N THR A 189 -4.66 5.94 -15.56
CA THR A 189 -4.23 7.11 -16.34
C THR A 189 -3.57 8.05 -15.36
N VAL A 190 -2.24 8.00 -15.31
CA VAL A 190 -1.45 9.00 -14.60
C VAL A 190 -1.24 10.14 -15.59
N VAL A 191 -1.86 11.28 -15.33
CA VAL A 191 -1.68 12.48 -16.15
C VAL A 191 -0.34 13.10 -15.79
N ASP A 192 0.63 13.03 -16.70
CA ASP A 192 1.93 13.66 -16.55
C ASP A 192 2.02 14.87 -17.49
N ASP A 193 1.48 16.01 -17.05
CA ASP A 193 1.45 17.26 -17.82
C ASP A 193 2.80 18.01 -17.78
N THR A 194 3.93 17.32 -17.63
CA THR A 194 5.26 17.95 -17.77
C THR A 194 5.68 18.09 -19.23
N THR A 195 4.89 18.84 -20.01
CA THR A 195 5.40 19.48 -21.22
C THR A 195 6.12 20.78 -20.80
N GLN A 196 7.42 20.70 -20.49
CA GLN A 196 8.23 21.91 -20.38
C GLN A 196 8.36 22.52 -21.78
N ALA A 197 7.49 23.46 -22.11
CA ALA A 197 7.60 24.24 -23.34
C ALA A 197 8.94 25.00 -23.32
N SER A 198 9.83 24.69 -24.25
CA SER A 198 11.03 25.49 -24.49
C SER A 198 10.60 26.83 -25.09
N LEU A 199 10.77 27.91 -24.32
CA LEU A 199 10.50 29.27 -24.73
C LEU A 199 11.74 29.87 -25.44
N GLY A 200 11.61 30.04 -26.75
CA GLY A 200 12.13 31.21 -27.48
C GLY A 200 13.57 31.18 -27.97
N ALA A 201 13.82 30.61 -29.15
CA ALA A 201 14.79 31.20 -30.07
C ALA A 201 14.09 32.36 -30.79
N ILE A 202 14.26 33.58 -30.26
CA ILE A 202 13.89 34.80 -30.99
C ILE A 202 14.99 35.09 -32.00
N ASP A 203 14.64 34.97 -33.27
CA ASP A 203 15.43 35.39 -34.41
C ASP A 203 15.33 36.92 -34.50
N GLU A 204 16.42 37.64 -34.18
CA GLU A 204 16.43 39.11 -34.28
C GLU A 204 16.46 39.57 -35.74
N ALA A 205 15.25 39.90 -36.21
CA ALA A 205 14.89 41.04 -37.05
C ALA A 205 15.97 41.64 -37.97
N SER A 206 15.80 41.39 -39.27
CA SER A 206 16.20 42.35 -40.31
C SER A 206 15.31 43.60 -40.27
N THR A 207 15.94 44.75 -40.55
CA THR A 207 15.43 45.99 -41.15
C THR A 207 15.25 47.19 -40.20
N VAL A 208 16.21 48.12 -40.26
CA VAL A 208 15.91 49.56 -40.20
C VAL A 208 16.47 50.22 -41.45
N SER A 209 15.55 50.74 -42.25
CA SER A 209 15.78 51.63 -43.39
C SER A 209 15.85 53.09 -42.94
N GLY A 210 16.64 53.92 -43.63
CA GLY A 210 16.23 55.30 -43.97
C GLY A 210 17.07 56.47 -43.47
N GLY A 211 17.86 57.06 -44.40
CA GLY A 211 18.10 58.51 -44.57
C GLY A 211 19.10 59.20 -43.62
N ASP A 212 19.81 60.29 -43.95
CA ASP A 212 19.90 61.14 -45.15
C ASP A 212 20.99 62.24 -44.87
N ARG A 213 21.61 62.80 -45.94
CA ARG A 213 22.44 64.05 -46.06
C ARG A 213 23.83 64.07 -45.39
N ARG A 214 24.92 64.56 -46.00
CA ARG A 214 25.15 65.53 -47.10
C ARG A 214 26.38 65.13 -47.91
#